data_AF-A0A1U8HV67-F1
#
_entry.id   AF-A0A1U8HV67-F1
#
_cell.length_a   1.000
_cell.length_b   1.000
_cell.length_c   1.000
_cell.angle_alpha   90.00
_cell.angle_beta   90.00
_cell.angle_gamma   90.00
#
_symmetry.space_group_name_H-M   'P 1'
#
loop_
_entity.id
_entity.type
_entity.pdbx_description
1 polymer ?
#
loop_
_entity_poly.entity_id
_entity_poly.type
_entity_poly.pdbx_seq_one_letter_code
_entity_poly.pdbx_strand_id
1 'polypeptide(L)'
;MQGTDVEDRKPHRNFVDVMISMLNQPMNPYDKDETYIIKRKNIQAILLDMIAALFETSAVATIWAFSEILRHPRVMVALQHELETVVGRNRLVEESDLSKLTYLDMVVKESLRLHPVAPFLVPHESMEDIVINGYFIQKKSRIS
;
A
#
# COMPACT_ATOMS: atom_id res chain seq x y z
N MET A 1 45.77 -20.89 -6.79
CA MET A 1 44.67 -21.63 -6.13
C MET A 1 44.13 -20.76 -5.01
N GLN A 2 43.00 -20.09 -5.26
CA GLN A 2 42.20 -19.46 -4.22
C GLN A 2 40.77 -19.61 -4.69
N GLY A 3 40.07 -20.57 -4.09
CA GLY A 3 38.70 -20.92 -4.45
C GLY A 3 37.82 -19.72 -4.16
N THR A 4 37.09 -19.27 -5.18
CA THR A 4 35.95 -18.39 -4.96
C THR A 4 34.90 -19.22 -4.24
N ASP A 5 34.74 -18.92 -2.96
CA ASP A 5 33.63 -19.37 -2.13
C ASP A 5 32.35 -18.85 -2.79
N VAL A 6 31.70 -19.71 -3.57
CA VAL A 6 30.34 -19.48 -4.04
C VAL A 6 29.47 -19.67 -2.80
N GLU A 7 29.34 -18.61 -2.01
CA GLU A 7 28.37 -18.56 -0.92
C GLU A 7 27.02 -19.01 -1.48
N ASP A 8 26.49 -20.06 -0.87
CA ASP A 8 25.19 -20.67 -1.07
C ASP A 8 24.10 -19.61 -0.86
N ARG A 9 23.79 -18.84 -1.91
CA ARG A 9 22.67 -17.88 -1.91
C ARG A 9 21.38 -18.68 -1.87
N LYS A 10 20.89 -18.96 -0.65
CA LYS A 10 19.55 -19.49 -0.44
C LYS A 10 18.56 -18.68 -1.29
N PRO A 11 17.68 -19.32 -2.07
CA PRO A 11 16.72 -18.60 -2.89
C PRO A 11 15.88 -17.67 -1.99
N HIS A 12 15.92 -16.38 -2.29
CA HIS A 12 15.18 -15.38 -1.54
C HIS A 12 13.68 -15.59 -1.82
N ARG A 13 12.96 -16.09 -0.82
CA ARG A 13 11.52 -16.35 -0.90
C ARG A 13 10.78 -15.02 -1.04
N ASN A 14 10.11 -14.82 -2.18
CA ASN A 14 9.33 -13.62 -2.46
C ASN A 14 7.82 -13.85 -2.20
N PHE A 15 7.01 -12.80 -2.38
CA PHE A 15 5.56 -12.86 -2.16
C PHE A 15 4.86 -13.95 -3.00
N VAL A 16 5.27 -14.12 -4.27
CA VAL A 16 4.69 -15.14 -5.16
C VAL A 16 5.01 -16.54 -4.63
N ASP A 17 6.23 -16.77 -4.14
CA ASP A 17 6.63 -18.04 -3.54
C ASP A 17 5.81 -18.36 -2.28
N VAL A 18 5.52 -17.34 -1.46
CA VAL A 18 4.64 -17.48 -0.29
C VAL A 18 3.22 -17.85 -0.73
N MET A 19 2.65 -17.14 -1.70
CA MET A 19 1.30 -17.43 -2.20
C MET A 19 1.20 -18.82 -2.83
N ILE A 20 2.21 -19.25 -3.60
CA ILE A 20 2.27 -20.60 -4.16
C ILE A 20 2.37 -21.65 -3.06
N SER A 21 3.12 -21.40 -1.98
CA SER A 21 3.21 -22.34 -0.86
C SER A 21 1.88 -22.57 -0.13
N MET A 22 0.93 -21.65 -0.27
CA MET A 22 -0.44 -21.75 0.27
C MET A 22 -1.40 -22.50 -0.68
N LEU A 23 -0.96 -22.87 -1.89
CA LEU A 23 -1.79 -23.57 -2.85
C LEU A 23 -2.27 -24.92 -2.29
N ASN A 24 -3.57 -25.19 -2.43
CA ASN A 24 -4.24 -26.39 -1.92
C ASN A 24 -4.16 -26.56 -0.40
N GLN A 25 -3.78 -25.52 0.34
CA GLN A 25 -3.89 -25.49 1.79
C GLN A 25 -5.27 -24.93 2.22
N PRO A 26 -5.82 -25.41 3.36
CA PRO A 26 -7.00 -24.79 3.95
C PRO A 26 -6.64 -23.37 4.41
N MET A 27 -7.48 -22.39 4.09
CA MET A 27 -7.30 -20.99 4.48
C MET A 27 -7.27 -20.82 6.00
N ASN A 28 -8.10 -21.59 6.71
CA ASN A 28 -8.13 -21.65 8.16
C ASN A 28 -8.04 -23.13 8.62
N PRO A 29 -6.94 -23.56 9.25
CA PRO A 29 -6.77 -24.93 9.71
C PRO A 29 -7.66 -25.29 10.93
N TYR A 30 -8.34 -24.31 11.53
CA TYR A 30 -9.21 -24.50 12.69
C TYR A 30 -10.71 -24.48 12.35
N ASP A 31 -11.07 -24.27 11.09
CA ASP A 31 -12.46 -24.25 10.64
C ASP A 31 -12.95 -25.67 10.35
N LYS A 32 -13.95 -26.13 11.12
CA LYS A 32 -14.47 -27.51 11.03
C LYS A 32 -15.61 -27.66 10.03
N ASP A 33 -16.26 -26.55 9.65
CA ASP A 33 -17.53 -26.58 8.92
C ASP A 33 -17.38 -26.11 7.47
N GLU A 34 -16.40 -25.26 7.14
CA GLU A 34 -16.11 -24.85 5.75
C GLU A 34 -14.60 -24.68 5.50
N THR A 35 -13.95 -25.72 4.97
CA THR A 35 -12.55 -25.61 4.53
C THR A 35 -12.48 -24.92 3.18
N TYR A 36 -12.39 -23.59 3.18
CA TYR A 36 -12.05 -22.86 1.95
C TYR A 36 -10.61 -23.20 1.54
N ILE A 37 -10.44 -23.90 0.42
CA ILE A 37 -9.13 -24.28 -0.11
C ILE A 37 -8.67 -23.22 -1.11
N ILE A 38 -7.47 -22.68 -0.91
CA ILE A 38 -6.86 -21.73 -1.83
C ILE A 38 -6.52 -22.45 -3.14
N LYS A 39 -7.17 -22.05 -4.23
CA LYS A 39 -6.89 -22.57 -5.57
C LYS A 39 -5.99 -21.61 -6.35
N ARG A 40 -5.40 -22.12 -7.44
CA ARG A 40 -4.59 -21.32 -8.37
C ARG A 40 -5.28 -20.04 -8.84
N LYS A 41 -6.59 -20.10 -9.12
CA LYS A 41 -7.37 -18.92 -9.55
C LYS A 41 -7.41 -17.83 -8.47
N ASN A 42 -7.49 -18.20 -7.19
CA ASN A 42 -7.44 -17.25 -6.08
C ASN A 42 -6.09 -16.54 -6.03
N ILE A 43 -5.00 -17.31 -6.13
CA ILE A 43 -3.64 -16.74 -6.15
C ILE A 43 -3.48 -15.79 -7.34
N GLN A 44 -3.94 -16.19 -8.53
CA GLN A 44 -3.90 -15.34 -9.72
C GLN A 44 -4.70 -14.04 -9.55
N ALA A 45 -5.90 -14.13 -8.98
CA ALA A 45 -6.74 -12.96 -8.72
C ALA A 45 -6.07 -12.01 -7.70
N ILE A 46 -5.56 -12.53 -6.57
CA ILE A 46 -4.89 -11.73 -5.54
C ILE A 46 -3.64 -11.04 -6.10
N LEU A 47 -2.85 -11.74 -6.93
CA LEU A 47 -1.67 -11.16 -7.57
C LEU A 47 -2.06 -10.03 -8.54
N LEU A 48 -3.11 -10.23 -9.32
CA LEU A 48 -3.62 -9.21 -10.23
C LEU A 48 -4.12 -7.98 -9.46
N ASP A 49 -4.93 -8.18 -8.42
CA ASP A 49 -5.48 -7.11 -7.58
C ASP A 49 -4.36 -6.31 -6.90
N MET A 50 -3.33 -6.98 -6.39
CA MET A 50 -2.17 -6.32 -5.76
C MET A 50 -1.42 -5.43 -6.76
N ILE A 51 -1.14 -5.93 -7.97
CA ILE A 51 -0.41 -5.18 -8.99
C ILE A 51 -1.24 -3.98 -9.45
N ALA A 52 -2.53 -4.19 -9.73
CA ALA A 52 -3.44 -3.14 -10.16
C ALA A 52 -3.60 -2.04 -9.10
N ALA A 53 -3.75 -2.42 -7.83
CA ALA A 53 -3.87 -1.47 -6.73
C ALA A 53 -2.57 -0.69 -6.50
N LEU A 54 -1.40 -1.32 -6.60
CA LEU A 54 -0.12 -0.67 -6.28
C LEU A 54 0.28 0.38 -7.31
N PHE A 55 0.19 0.04 -8.60
CA PHE A 55 0.82 0.85 -9.65
C PHE A 55 0.13 2.21 -9.82
N GLU A 56 -1.17 2.20 -10.07
CA GLU A 56 -1.92 3.43 -10.34
C GLU A 56 -1.98 4.33 -9.09
N THR A 57 -2.17 3.75 -7.90
CA THR A 57 -2.35 4.55 -6.68
C THR A 57 -1.09 5.28 -6.25
N SER A 58 0.06 4.60 -6.27
CA SER A 58 1.35 5.18 -5.89
C SER A 58 1.83 6.22 -6.89
N ALA A 59 1.62 5.99 -8.19
CA ALA A 59 1.95 6.94 -9.24
C ALA A 59 1.14 8.23 -9.10
N VAL A 60 -0.18 8.12 -8.94
CA VAL A 60 -1.07 9.29 -8.78
C VAL A 60 -0.75 10.07 -7.50
N ALA A 61 -0.53 9.39 -6.37
CA ALA A 61 -0.13 10.04 -5.13
C ALA A 61 1.18 10.84 -5.29
N THR A 62 2.17 10.25 -5.97
CA THR A 62 3.48 10.87 -6.22
C THR A 62 3.34 12.08 -7.14
N ILE A 63 2.56 11.96 -8.22
CA ILE A 63 2.30 13.06 -9.17
C ILE A 63 1.70 14.26 -8.43
N TRP A 64 0.67 14.04 -7.61
CA TRP A 64 0.04 15.13 -6.85
C TRP A 64 0.98 15.74 -5.82
N ALA A 65 1.76 14.92 -5.10
CA ALA A 65 2.76 15.43 -4.16
C ALA A 65 3.79 16.34 -4.85
N PHE A 66 4.38 15.89 -5.95
CA PHE A 66 5.34 16.72 -6.70
C PHE A 66 4.69 17.96 -7.31
N SER A 67 3.47 17.85 -7.83
CA SER A 67 2.72 18.99 -8.36
C SER A 67 2.54 20.08 -7.30
N GLU A 68 2.12 19.70 -6.08
CA GLU A 68 1.92 20.64 -4.97
C GLU A 68 3.23 21.22 -4.45
N ILE A 69 4.31 20.43 -4.40
CA ILE A 69 5.65 20.90 -4.00
C ILE A 69 6.17 21.94 -5.00
N LEU A 70 6.09 21.66 -6.30
CA LEU A 70 6.55 22.56 -7.36
C LEU A 70 5.73 23.85 -7.43
N ARG A 71 4.43 23.76 -7.14
CA ARG A 71 3.52 24.93 -7.10
C ARG A 71 3.75 25.84 -5.89
N HIS A 72 4.35 25.33 -4.82
CA HIS A 72 4.62 26.07 -3.58
C HIS A 72 6.11 26.10 -3.22
N PRO A 73 6.89 27.04 -3.77
CA PRO A 73 8.34 27.12 -3.53
C PRO A 73 8.72 27.19 -2.04
N ARG A 74 7.88 27.83 -1.21
CA ARG A 74 8.08 27.89 0.25
C ARG A 74 8.08 26.50 0.89
N VAL A 75 7.16 25.63 0.47
CA VAL A 75 7.06 24.25 0.96
C VAL A 75 8.27 23.44 0.48
N MET A 76 8.65 23.60 -0.79
CA MET A 76 9.83 22.94 -1.35
C MET A 76 11.11 23.27 -0.57
N VAL A 77 11.34 24.55 -0.26
CA VAL A 77 12.52 25.00 0.51
C VAL A 77 12.50 24.42 1.93
N ALA A 78 11.35 24.44 2.61
CA ALA A 78 11.22 23.86 3.95
C ALA A 78 11.47 22.35 3.97
N LEU A 79 10.98 21.63 2.96
CA LEU A 79 11.19 20.19 2.82
C LEU A 79 12.65 19.84 2.55
N GLN A 80 13.31 20.59 1.66
CA GLN A 80 14.75 20.43 1.41
C GLN A 80 15.57 20.70 2.67
N HIS A 81 15.22 21.74 3.44
CA HIS A 81 15.88 22.05 4.70
C HIS A 81 15.72 20.92 5.74
N GLU A 82 14.53 20.31 5.85
CA GLU A 82 14.34 19.14 6.71
C GLU A 82 15.23 17.97 6.28
N LEU A 83 15.26 17.64 4.98
CA LEU A 83 16.09 16.56 4.45
C LEU A 83 17.59 16.80 4.73
N GLU A 84 18.06 18.02 4.53
CA GLU A 84 19.45 18.39 4.81
C GLU A 84 19.79 18.31 6.29
N THR A 85 18.84 18.67 7.16
CA THR A 85 19.06 18.64 8.62
C THR A 85 19.06 17.22 9.17
N VAL A 86 18.15 16.36 8.70
CA VAL A 86 17.95 15.00 9.24
C VAL A 86 18.90 13.99 8.60
N VAL A 87 19.08 14.05 7.28
CA VAL A 87 19.82 13.05 6.50
C VAL A 87 21.21 13.56 6.12
N GLY A 88 21.32 14.85 5.81
CA GLY A 88 22.52 15.46 5.26
C GLY A 88 22.67 15.22 3.75
N ARG A 89 23.72 15.79 3.14
CA ARG A 89 23.95 15.72 1.69
C ARG A 89 24.86 14.56 1.24
N ASN A 90 25.37 13.78 2.18
CA ASN A 90 26.42 12.78 1.90
C ASN A 90 25.88 11.37 1.64
N ARG A 91 24.57 11.14 1.79
CA ARG A 91 23.92 9.84 1.60
C ARG A 91 22.48 10.00 1.13
N LEU A 92 21.89 8.91 0.64
CA LEU A 92 20.47 8.84 0.32
C LEU A 92 19.62 8.62 1.57
N VAL A 93 18.33 8.95 1.47
CA VAL A 93 17.33 8.70 2.51
C VAL A 93 17.16 7.19 2.69
N GLU A 94 17.13 6.74 3.94
CA GLU A 94 16.84 5.36 4.32
C GLU A 94 15.52 5.27 5.10
N GLU A 95 14.93 4.07 5.16
CA GLU A 95 13.66 3.86 5.90
C GLU A 95 13.74 4.25 7.37
N SER A 96 14.92 4.10 7.98
CA SER A 96 15.18 4.47 9.37
C SER A 96 15.02 5.99 9.64
N ASP A 97 15.18 6.83 8.60
CA ASP A 97 15.06 8.28 8.70
C ASP A 97 13.61 8.77 8.67
N LEU A 98 12.68 7.98 8.11
CA LEU A 98 11.30 8.41 7.86
C LEU A 98 10.59 8.88 9.13
N SER A 99 10.88 8.23 10.27
CA SER A 99 10.34 8.61 11.58
C SER A 99 10.72 10.04 12.03
N LYS A 100 11.78 10.61 11.46
CA LYS A 100 12.29 11.95 11.77
C LYS A 100 11.88 13.00 10.74
N LEU A 101 11.41 12.60 9.56
CA LEU A 101 10.98 13.48 8.47
C LEU A 101 9.51 13.88 8.65
N THR A 102 9.27 14.70 9.67
CA THR A 102 7.91 15.07 10.10
C THR A 102 7.23 16.00 9.10
N TYR A 103 7.97 16.93 8.50
CA TYR A 103 7.46 17.85 7.49
C TYR A 103 7.16 17.12 6.19
N LEU A 104 7.99 16.16 5.76
CA LEU A 104 7.67 15.28 4.64
C LEU A 104 6.35 14.53 4.85
N ASP A 105 6.15 13.95 6.04
CA ASP A 105 4.88 13.28 6.39
C ASP A 105 3.68 14.24 6.32
N MET A 106 3.82 15.47 6.81
CA MET A 106 2.78 16.51 6.66
C MET A 106 2.50 16.84 5.20
N VAL A 107 3.53 16.98 4.36
CA VAL A 107 3.38 17.27 2.93
C VAL A 107 2.61 16.13 2.24
N VAL A 108 2.98 14.88 2.48
CA VAL A 108 2.29 13.71 1.92
C VAL A 108 0.82 13.68 2.35
N LYS A 109 0.55 13.87 3.65
CA LYS A 109 -0.82 13.91 4.19
C LYS A 109 -1.65 15.03 3.59
N GLU A 110 -1.08 16.23 3.44
CA GLU A 110 -1.79 17.38 2.88
C GLU A 110 -2.04 17.20 1.37
N SER A 111 -1.08 16.64 0.63
CA SER A 111 -1.27 16.28 -0.78
C SER A 111 -2.42 15.28 -0.96
N LEU A 112 -2.51 14.26 -0.10
CA LEU A 112 -3.63 13.30 -0.14
C LEU A 112 -4.96 13.90 0.31
N ARG A 113 -4.94 14.89 1.23
CA ARG A 113 -6.14 15.63 1.64
C ARG A 113 -6.70 16.49 0.52
N LEU A 114 -5.82 17.14 -0.25
CA LEU A 114 -6.20 17.98 -1.40
C LEU A 114 -6.57 17.15 -2.63
N HIS A 115 -5.81 16.09 -2.88
CA HIS A 115 -5.93 15.24 -4.08
C HIS A 115 -6.01 13.76 -3.67
N PRO A 116 -7.17 13.31 -3.16
CA PRO A 116 -7.35 11.91 -2.79
C PRO A 116 -7.24 11.03 -4.04
N VAL A 117 -6.44 9.95 -3.96
CA VAL A 117 -6.18 9.03 -5.08
C VAL A 117 -7.46 8.33 -5.56
N ALA A 118 -8.40 8.10 -4.64
CA ALA A 118 -9.73 7.57 -4.93
C ALA A 118 -10.78 8.51 -4.30
N PRO A 119 -11.18 9.60 -4.99
CA PRO A 119 -12.18 10.55 -4.47
C PRO A 119 -13.53 9.88 -4.18
N PHE A 120 -13.86 8.86 -4.97
CA PHE A 120 -14.94 7.93 -4.69
C PHE A 120 -14.31 6.58 -4.35
N LEU A 121 -14.69 6.02 -3.21
CA LEU A 121 -14.26 4.69 -2.81
C LEU A 121 -14.94 3.63 -3.67
N VAL A 122 -14.43 2.39 -3.59
CA VAL A 122 -15.15 1.25 -4.17
C VAL A 122 -16.53 1.17 -3.51
N PRO A 123 -17.63 1.11 -4.28
CA PRO A 123 -18.97 1.07 -3.71
C PRO A 123 -19.12 -0.05 -2.68
N HIS A 124 -19.57 0.31 -1.50
CA HIS A 124 -19.94 -0.62 -0.44
C HIS A 124 -21.38 -1.08 -0.64
N GLU A 125 -21.67 -2.35 -0.39
CA GLU A 125 -23.04 -2.88 -0.47
C GLU A 125 -23.52 -3.31 0.92
N SER A 126 -24.73 -2.89 1.29
CA SER A 126 -25.30 -3.26 2.59
C SER A 126 -25.62 -4.76 2.66
N MET A 127 -25.04 -5.47 3.63
CA MET A 127 -25.27 -6.91 3.80
C MET A 127 -26.62 -7.22 4.48
N GLU A 128 -27.18 -6.26 5.19
CA GLU A 128 -28.46 -6.34 5.91
C GLU A 128 -29.17 -4.98 5.94
N ASP A 129 -30.39 -4.96 6.47
CA ASP A 129 -31.13 -3.72 6.70
C ASP A 129 -30.51 -3.01 7.91
N ILE A 130 -30.11 -1.75 7.76
CA ILE A 130 -29.41 -0.99 8.81
C ILE A 130 -29.89 0.46 8.88
N VAL A 131 -29.87 1.04 10.08
CA VAL A 131 -30.12 2.48 10.29
C VAL A 131 -28.81 3.18 10.61
N ILE A 132 -28.39 4.12 9.76
CA ILE A 132 -27.19 4.94 9.98
C ILE A 132 -27.63 6.39 10.15
N ASN A 133 -27.31 7.00 11.30
CA ASN A 133 -27.68 8.39 11.64
C ASN A 133 -29.19 8.69 11.43
N GLY A 134 -30.06 7.72 11.70
CA GLY A 134 -31.51 7.85 11.53
C GLY A 134 -32.04 7.56 10.12
N TYR A 135 -31.16 7.30 9.14
CA TYR A 135 -31.55 6.90 7.78
C TYR A 135 -31.62 5.38 7.65
N PHE A 136 -32.76 4.87 7.22
CA PHE A 136 -32.92 3.45 6.91
C PHE A 136 -32.30 3.09 5.55
N ILE A 137 -31.37 2.14 5.56
CA ILE A 137 -30.66 1.62 4.40
C ILE A 137 -31.08 0.15 4.22
N GLN A 138 -31.69 -0.15 3.09
CA GLN A 138 -32.11 -1.50 2.75
C GLN A 138 -30.91 -2.38 2.39
N LYS A 139 -30.98 -3.66 2.74
CA LYS A 139 -30.09 -4.71 2.26
C LYS A 139 -29.92 -4.65 0.73
N LYS A 140 -28.69 -4.84 0.26
CA LYS A 140 -28.23 -4.70 -1.15
C LYS A 140 -28.20 -3.26 -1.70
N SER A 141 -28.42 -2.25 -0.88
CA SER A 141 -28.17 -0.86 -1.32
C SER A 141 -26.68 -0.65 -1.54
N ARG A 142 -26.31 -0.02 -2.67
CA ARG A 142 -24.93 0.41 -2.95
C ARG A 142 -24.72 1.83 -2.44
N ILE A 143 -23.66 2.00 -1.67
CA ILE A 143 -23.26 3.24 -1.02
C ILE A 143 -21.85 3.57 -1.52
N SER A 144 -21.69 4.76 -2.07
CA SER A 144 -20.40 5.26 -2.59
C SER A 144 -20.12 6.63 -2.04
#